data_AF-A0A6A6XF10-F1
#
_entry.id   AF-A0A6A6XF10-F1
#
_cell.length_a   1.000
_cell.length_b   1.000
_cell.length_c   1.000
_cell.angle_alpha   90.00
_cell.angle_beta   90.00
_cell.angle_gamma   90.00
#
_symmetry.space_group_name_H-M   'P 1'
#
loop_
_entity.id
_entity.type
_entity.pdbx_description
1 polymer ?
#
loop_
_entity_poly.entity_id
_entity_poly.type
_entity_poly.pdbx_seq_one_letter_code
_entity_poly.pdbx_strand_id
1 'polypeptide(L)'
;MLRFFSGGGGSASPGVKASLNKLFDKYREDIPNSPDEVGVNGSMTYLESIGVDTEGMDCLAVFEILQAPAMGEMSREGFVEGWAALNCDTLDKQKAYVKGLKHTLPTATDTFTRVYKYTFQLAKSGNQKAVPLETATAYWELLFDSPLSAVKWTSPNTPWSAWWIEFLNASWKKSVNKDMWNETLKFAQLTLRDETMSFWNEESSWPSVIDEFVGWIKTEKREGGTTFDLQMVAAKKHVPIVKKHTKRFNRHQSDRFKCVDPSWRKPKGIDNRVRRRFKGQAAMPKIGYGSNRKTRHLMPSGHKAFLVNNTREVDLLLMHNQTYAAEISHAVSARKRIEIITRAKQLGVKVTNGKAKVKTES
;
A
#
# COMPACT_ATOMS: atom_id res chain seq x y z
N MET A 1 32.10 -1.74 -12.19
CA MET A 1 32.11 -2.41 -13.50
C MET A 1 32.06 -3.91 -13.23
N LEU A 2 30.87 -4.49 -13.13
CA LEU A 2 30.71 -5.93 -12.85
C LEU A 2 30.35 -6.59 -14.17
N ARG A 3 31.38 -7.08 -14.87
CA ARG A 3 31.25 -7.95 -16.05
C ARG A 3 30.80 -9.32 -15.55
N PHE A 4 29.55 -9.71 -15.80
CA PHE A 4 29.05 -11.05 -15.49
C PHE A 4 28.29 -11.63 -16.68
N PHE A 5 29.04 -12.03 -17.71
CA PHE A 5 28.56 -13.02 -18.67
C PHE A 5 28.73 -14.40 -18.04
N SER A 6 27.65 -14.92 -17.44
CA SER A 6 27.57 -16.33 -17.05
C SER A 6 27.12 -17.14 -18.27
N GLY A 7 28.08 -17.60 -19.06
CA GLY A 7 27.83 -18.54 -20.16
C GLY A 7 29.03 -18.65 -21.09
N GLY A 8 29.82 -19.72 -20.95
CA GLY A 8 30.80 -20.17 -21.95
C GLY A 8 32.07 -19.33 -22.06
N GLY A 9 33.02 -19.55 -21.14
CA GLY A 9 34.37 -18.99 -21.20
C GLY A 9 35.21 -19.60 -22.34
N GLY A 10 34.95 -19.17 -23.57
CA GLY A 10 35.88 -19.28 -24.69
C GLY A 10 36.16 -17.87 -25.20
N SER A 11 37.42 -17.44 -25.21
CA SER A 11 37.81 -16.21 -25.91
C SER A 11 37.33 -16.34 -27.37
N ALA A 12 36.42 -15.47 -27.78
CA ALA A 12 35.89 -15.51 -29.14
C ALA A 12 37.04 -15.40 -30.15
N SER A 13 36.97 -16.18 -31.22
CA SER A 13 38.05 -16.24 -32.20
C SER A 13 38.31 -14.85 -32.80
N PRO A 14 39.56 -14.53 -33.19
CA PRO A 14 39.87 -13.27 -33.86
C PRO A 14 38.99 -13.00 -35.09
N GLY A 15 38.58 -14.06 -35.79
CA GLY A 15 37.68 -13.98 -36.95
C GLY A 15 36.26 -13.51 -36.60
N VAL A 16 35.70 -13.95 -35.46
CA VAL A 16 34.40 -13.48 -34.94
C VAL A 16 34.47 -11.99 -34.62
N LYS A 17 35.50 -11.57 -33.89
CA LYS A 17 35.68 -10.14 -33.53
C LYS A 17 35.91 -9.27 -34.77
N ALA A 18 36.66 -9.74 -35.77
CA ALA A 18 36.86 -9.01 -37.02
C ALA A 18 35.55 -8.82 -37.81
N SER A 19 34.68 -9.85 -37.82
CA SER A 19 33.37 -9.79 -38.50
C SER A 19 32.43 -8.80 -37.81
N LEU A 20 32.39 -8.82 -36.47
CA LEU A 20 31.59 -7.90 -35.67
C LEU A 20 32.05 -6.44 -35.81
N ASN A 21 33.36 -6.18 -35.88
CA ASN A 21 33.87 -4.85 -36.15
C ASN A 21 33.42 -4.30 -37.50
N LYS A 22 33.52 -5.12 -38.56
CA LYS A 22 33.02 -4.75 -39.89
C LYS A 22 31.51 -4.51 -39.91
N LEU A 23 30.76 -5.25 -39.10
CA LEU A 23 29.32 -5.04 -38.97
C LEU A 23 29.00 -3.74 -38.25
N PHE A 24 29.67 -3.45 -37.13
CA PHE A 24 29.55 -2.21 -36.37
C PHE A 24 29.83 -0.99 -37.25
N ASP A 25 30.86 -1.06 -38.10
CA ASP A 25 31.27 0.04 -38.97
C ASP A 25 30.18 0.51 -39.94
N LYS A 26 29.19 -0.33 -40.27
CA LYS A 26 28.08 -0.01 -41.17
C LYS A 26 27.07 0.97 -40.58
N TYR A 27 27.01 1.09 -39.25
CA TYR A 27 26.00 1.88 -38.55
C TYR A 27 26.56 3.15 -37.92
N ARG A 28 27.86 3.44 -38.09
CA ARG A 28 28.50 4.63 -37.53
C ARG A 28 28.06 5.90 -38.26
N GLU A 29 27.78 6.95 -37.49
CA GLU A 29 27.32 8.25 -38.01
C GLU A 29 28.48 9.24 -38.15
N ASP A 30 29.31 9.41 -37.10
CA ASP A 30 30.41 10.38 -37.07
C ASP A 30 31.78 9.68 -36.94
N ILE A 31 32.20 9.03 -38.03
CA ILE A 31 33.46 8.27 -38.10
C ILE A 31 34.70 9.11 -37.70
N PRO A 32 34.84 10.39 -38.13
CA PRO A 32 36.02 11.20 -37.80
C PRO A 32 36.19 11.51 -36.32
N ASN A 33 35.09 11.79 -35.59
CA ASN A 33 35.16 12.27 -34.21
C ASN A 33 34.89 11.18 -33.17
N SER A 34 34.03 10.22 -33.50
CA SER A 34 33.61 9.13 -32.60
C SER A 34 33.70 7.76 -33.31
N PRO A 35 34.91 7.27 -33.63
CA PRO A 35 35.09 6.05 -34.43
C PRO A 35 34.58 4.77 -33.74
N ASP A 36 34.39 4.80 -32.43
CA ASP A 36 34.01 3.67 -31.57
C ASP A 36 32.61 3.78 -30.97
N GLU A 37 31.80 4.72 -31.47
CA GLU A 37 30.42 4.94 -31.01
C GLU A 37 29.46 4.92 -32.20
N VAL A 38 28.26 4.44 -31.94
CA VAL A 38 27.10 4.55 -32.84
C VAL A 38 26.03 5.33 -32.08
N GLY A 39 25.59 6.43 -32.67
CA GLY A 39 24.55 7.29 -32.13
C GLY A 39 23.15 6.72 -32.32
N VAL A 40 22.16 7.57 -32.09
CA VAL A 40 20.74 7.20 -32.07
C VAL A 40 20.26 6.66 -33.42
N ASN A 41 20.60 7.30 -34.54
CA ASN A 41 20.06 6.90 -35.85
C ASN A 41 20.64 5.54 -36.30
N GLY A 42 21.94 5.34 -36.09
CA GLY A 42 22.63 4.10 -36.38
C GLY A 42 22.16 2.96 -35.49
N SER A 43 21.93 3.24 -34.20
CA SER A 43 21.39 2.26 -33.25
C SER A 43 19.99 1.84 -33.64
N MET A 44 19.11 2.78 -34.00
CA MET A 44 17.75 2.49 -34.47
C MET A 44 17.77 1.63 -35.74
N THR A 45 18.56 2.02 -36.74
CA THR A 45 18.72 1.26 -38.00
C THR A 45 19.22 -0.16 -37.73
N TYR A 46 20.16 -0.31 -36.79
CA TYR A 46 20.68 -1.60 -36.39
C TYR A 46 19.60 -2.47 -35.72
N LEU A 47 18.89 -1.93 -34.72
CA LEU A 47 17.84 -2.64 -33.99
C LEU A 47 16.72 -3.12 -34.92
N GLU A 48 16.30 -2.27 -35.86
CA GLU A 48 15.32 -2.64 -36.90
C GLU A 48 15.82 -3.81 -37.77
N SER A 49 17.09 -3.80 -38.14
CA SER A 49 17.68 -4.85 -39.01
C SER A 49 17.66 -6.25 -38.35
N ILE A 50 17.75 -6.30 -37.02
CA ILE A 50 17.67 -7.54 -36.23
C ILE A 50 16.24 -7.85 -35.73
N GLY A 51 15.24 -7.04 -36.11
CA GLY A 51 13.83 -7.25 -35.79
C GLY A 51 13.48 -6.98 -34.31
N VAL A 52 14.18 -6.03 -33.70
CA VAL A 52 13.89 -5.52 -32.36
C VAL A 52 12.88 -4.38 -32.46
N ASP A 53 11.91 -4.38 -31.54
CA ASP A 53 11.02 -3.25 -31.34
C ASP A 53 11.75 -2.21 -30.48
N THR A 54 11.98 -1.02 -31.01
CA THR A 54 12.80 0.03 -30.38
C THR A 54 12.16 0.61 -29.13
N GLU A 55 10.84 0.48 -28.99
CA GLU A 55 10.07 0.89 -27.81
C GLU A 55 9.77 -0.31 -26.89
N GLY A 56 10.12 -1.52 -27.31
CA GLY A 56 9.84 -2.77 -26.63
C GLY A 56 10.89 -3.15 -25.58
N MET A 57 10.53 -4.10 -24.73
CA MET A 57 11.43 -4.66 -23.71
C MET A 57 12.61 -5.45 -24.32
N ASP A 58 12.43 -5.98 -25.53
CA ASP A 58 13.49 -6.63 -26.31
C ASP A 58 14.62 -5.67 -26.69
N CYS A 59 14.34 -4.37 -26.89
CA CYS A 59 15.37 -3.33 -27.02
C CYS A 59 16.25 -3.24 -25.78
N LEU A 60 15.63 -3.21 -24.59
CA LEU A 60 16.38 -3.20 -23.33
C LEU A 60 17.22 -4.47 -23.14
N ALA A 61 16.71 -5.62 -23.57
CA ALA A 61 17.44 -6.88 -23.51
C ALA A 61 18.65 -6.88 -24.46
N VAL A 62 18.51 -6.33 -25.66
CA VAL A 62 19.65 -6.18 -26.58
C VAL A 62 20.65 -5.18 -26.02
N PHE A 63 20.22 -4.02 -25.51
CA PHE A 63 21.14 -3.06 -24.89
C PHE A 63 21.85 -3.59 -23.65
N GLU A 64 21.25 -4.51 -22.90
CA GLU A 64 21.94 -5.25 -21.84
C GLU A 64 23.03 -6.17 -22.41
N ILE A 65 22.77 -6.91 -23.49
CA ILE A 65 23.79 -7.74 -24.16
C ILE A 65 24.95 -6.88 -24.65
N LEU A 66 24.65 -5.75 -25.27
CA LEU A 66 25.67 -4.83 -25.81
C LEU A 66 26.33 -3.99 -24.73
N GLN A 67 25.87 -4.04 -23.49
CA GLN A 67 26.31 -3.14 -22.42
C GLN A 67 26.32 -1.66 -22.91
N ALA A 68 25.20 -1.23 -23.50
CA ALA A 68 25.05 0.10 -24.07
C ALA A 68 25.26 1.22 -23.03
N PRO A 69 26.06 2.25 -23.35
CA PRO A 69 26.37 3.32 -22.39
C PRO A 69 25.15 4.13 -21.97
N ALA A 70 24.25 4.40 -22.92
CA ALA A 70 22.99 5.12 -22.74
C ALA A 70 21.93 4.58 -23.73
N MET A 71 20.66 4.94 -23.49
CA MET A 71 19.57 4.56 -24.40
C MET A 71 19.80 5.16 -25.79
N GLY A 72 19.78 4.32 -26.83
CA GLY A 72 20.01 4.73 -28.21
C GLY A 72 21.48 4.86 -28.62
N GLU A 73 22.43 4.53 -27.75
CA GLU A 73 23.86 4.58 -28.07
C GLU A 73 24.48 3.17 -27.97
N MET A 74 25.42 2.85 -28.86
CA MET A 74 26.18 1.61 -28.80
C MET A 74 27.69 1.89 -28.87
N SER A 75 28.45 1.26 -27.98
CA SER A 75 29.92 1.28 -28.05
C SER A 75 30.45 0.10 -28.86
N ARG A 76 31.58 0.28 -29.53
CA ARG A 76 32.24 -0.80 -30.28
C ARG A 76 32.61 -1.98 -29.38
N GLU A 77 33.22 -1.69 -28.22
CA GLU A 77 33.61 -2.71 -27.24
C GLU A 77 32.39 -3.52 -26.82
N GLY A 78 31.31 -2.85 -26.42
CA GLY A 78 30.08 -3.49 -25.98
C GLY A 78 29.42 -4.34 -27.07
N PHE A 79 29.33 -3.81 -28.29
CA PHE A 79 28.78 -4.53 -29.44
C PHE A 79 29.58 -5.79 -29.78
N VAL A 80 30.91 -5.66 -29.87
CA VAL A 80 31.79 -6.77 -30.25
C VAL A 80 31.82 -7.82 -29.15
N GLU A 81 32.06 -7.45 -27.88
CA GLU A 81 32.15 -8.43 -26.80
C GLU A 81 30.79 -9.09 -26.50
N GLY A 82 29.69 -8.33 -26.53
CA GLY A 82 28.34 -8.84 -26.26
C GLY A 82 27.92 -9.92 -27.26
N TRP A 83 28.05 -9.66 -28.55
CA TRP A 83 27.70 -10.64 -29.57
C TRP A 83 28.72 -11.76 -29.72
N ALA A 84 30.00 -11.49 -29.47
CA ALA A 84 31.03 -12.51 -29.48
C ALA A 84 30.82 -13.56 -28.38
N ALA A 85 30.40 -13.13 -27.18
CA ALA A 85 30.06 -14.04 -26.08
C ALA A 85 28.89 -14.98 -26.41
N LEU A 86 28.00 -14.57 -27.33
CA LEU A 86 26.86 -15.35 -27.80
C LEU A 86 27.13 -16.06 -29.14
N ASN A 87 28.36 -15.97 -29.67
CA ASN A 87 28.75 -16.49 -30.98
C ASN A 87 27.84 -16.03 -32.14
N CYS A 88 27.35 -14.79 -32.06
CA CYS A 88 26.42 -14.18 -33.00
C CYS A 88 27.11 -13.10 -33.85
N ASP A 89 28.02 -13.52 -34.73
CA ASP A 89 28.89 -12.66 -35.54
C ASP A 89 28.28 -12.09 -36.83
N THR A 90 27.02 -12.41 -37.12
CA THR A 90 26.29 -11.98 -38.33
C THR A 90 24.88 -11.52 -37.98
N LEU A 91 24.29 -10.63 -38.79
CA LEU A 91 22.93 -10.14 -38.58
C LEU A 91 21.90 -11.26 -38.49
N ASP A 92 22.02 -12.30 -39.32
CA ASP A 92 21.09 -13.43 -39.30
C ASP A 92 21.15 -14.20 -37.98
N LYS A 93 22.35 -14.43 -37.43
CA LYS A 93 22.53 -15.06 -36.12
C LYS A 93 21.99 -14.19 -35.00
N GLN A 94 22.26 -12.88 -35.04
CA GLN A 94 21.76 -11.91 -34.05
C GLN A 94 20.22 -11.86 -34.07
N LYS A 95 19.62 -11.78 -35.25
CA LYS A 95 18.17 -11.82 -35.45
C LYS A 95 17.54 -13.13 -34.97
N ALA A 96 18.17 -14.27 -35.28
CA ALA A 96 17.72 -15.57 -34.79
C ALA A 96 17.82 -15.66 -33.25
N TYR A 97 18.89 -15.14 -32.66
CA TYR A 97 19.07 -15.06 -31.22
C TYR A 97 17.99 -14.19 -30.57
N VAL A 98 17.76 -12.97 -31.08
CA VAL A 98 16.70 -12.08 -30.57
C VAL A 98 15.33 -12.74 -30.67
N LYS A 99 15.03 -13.44 -31.76
CA LYS A 99 13.77 -14.18 -31.91
C LYS A 99 13.62 -15.26 -30.83
N GLY A 100 14.69 -16.03 -30.56
CA GLY A 100 14.71 -17.01 -29.46
C GLY A 100 14.60 -16.35 -28.08
N LEU A 101 15.27 -15.21 -27.90
CA LEU A 101 15.25 -14.42 -26.67
C LEU A 101 13.82 -13.97 -26.35
N LYS A 102 13.06 -13.44 -27.32
CA LYS A 102 11.63 -13.07 -27.15
C LYS A 102 10.77 -14.23 -26.65
N HIS A 103 11.05 -15.46 -27.07
CA HIS A 103 10.31 -16.64 -26.60
C HIS A 103 10.71 -17.07 -25.18
N THR A 104 11.99 -16.91 -24.81
CA THR A 104 12.51 -17.36 -23.50
C THR A 104 12.34 -16.32 -22.40
N LEU A 105 12.42 -15.02 -22.72
CA LEU A 105 12.33 -13.90 -21.80
C LEU A 105 11.13 -13.97 -20.83
N PRO A 106 9.90 -14.30 -21.27
CA PRO A 106 8.74 -14.43 -20.37
C PRO A 106 8.90 -15.43 -19.22
N THR A 107 9.87 -16.34 -19.31
CA THR A 107 10.11 -17.38 -18.29
C THR A 107 11.49 -17.29 -17.65
N ALA A 108 12.41 -16.52 -18.22
CA ALA A 108 13.80 -16.44 -17.80
C ALA A 108 14.01 -15.34 -16.74
N THR A 109 13.71 -15.63 -15.47
CA THR A 109 13.79 -14.68 -14.36
C THR A 109 15.18 -14.07 -14.14
N ASP A 110 16.24 -14.84 -14.37
CA ASP A 110 17.61 -14.35 -14.22
C ASP A 110 17.97 -13.34 -15.32
N THR A 111 17.56 -13.62 -16.55
CA THR A 111 17.72 -12.70 -17.68
C THR A 111 16.90 -11.43 -17.44
N PHE A 112 15.64 -11.56 -17.03
CA PHE A 112 14.82 -10.42 -16.64
C PHE A 112 15.50 -9.57 -15.57
N THR A 113 16.06 -10.20 -14.53
CA THR A 113 16.73 -9.49 -13.43
C THR A 113 17.95 -8.70 -13.91
N ARG A 114 18.72 -9.24 -14.87
CA ARG A 114 19.84 -8.52 -15.49
C ARG A 114 19.34 -7.34 -16.31
N VAL A 115 18.37 -7.56 -17.19
CA VAL A 115 17.76 -6.50 -18.02
C VAL A 115 17.21 -5.39 -17.14
N TYR A 116 16.38 -5.71 -16.13
CA TYR A 116 15.82 -4.75 -15.18
C TYR A 116 16.91 -3.90 -14.50
N LYS A 117 17.97 -4.54 -13.99
CA LYS A 117 19.06 -3.82 -13.31
C LYS A 117 19.85 -2.94 -14.28
N TYR A 118 19.99 -3.38 -15.52
CA TYR A 118 20.69 -2.64 -16.56
C TYR A 118 19.87 -1.46 -17.09
N THR A 119 18.54 -1.57 -17.13
CA THR A 119 17.65 -0.47 -17.53
C THR A 119 17.88 0.79 -16.71
N PHE A 120 18.25 0.68 -15.42
CA PHE A 120 18.64 1.85 -14.62
C PHE A 120 19.84 2.63 -15.22
N GLN A 121 20.82 1.92 -15.79
CA GLN A 121 21.96 2.53 -16.48
C GLN A 121 21.54 3.22 -17.77
N LEU A 122 20.54 2.68 -18.49
CA LEU A 122 19.99 3.27 -19.71
C LEU A 122 19.08 4.48 -19.42
N ALA A 123 18.38 4.44 -18.30
CA ALA A 123 17.38 5.45 -17.92
C ALA A 123 17.98 6.73 -17.32
N LYS A 124 19.21 6.68 -16.80
CA LYS A 124 19.88 7.87 -16.26
C LYS A 124 20.40 8.76 -17.39
N SER A 125 20.33 10.08 -17.20
CA SER A 125 20.92 11.03 -18.12
C SER A 125 22.40 11.23 -17.79
N GLY A 126 23.29 10.75 -18.66
CA GLY A 126 24.74 10.89 -18.51
C GLY A 126 25.28 10.32 -17.19
N ASN A 127 25.99 11.14 -16.43
CA ASN A 127 26.66 10.72 -15.18
C ASN A 127 25.81 10.90 -13.91
N GLN A 128 24.51 11.14 -14.04
CA GLN A 128 23.63 11.25 -12.88
C GLN A 128 23.52 9.93 -12.11
N LYS A 129 23.37 10.03 -10.78
CA LYS A 129 23.23 8.86 -9.89
C LYS A 129 21.77 8.43 -9.65
N ALA A 130 20.83 9.14 -10.26
CA ALA A 130 19.40 8.93 -10.10
C ALA A 130 18.66 9.18 -11.42
N VAL A 131 17.48 8.58 -11.53
CA VAL A 131 16.59 8.67 -12.69
C VAL A 131 15.41 9.56 -12.30
N PRO A 132 14.99 10.52 -13.16
CA PRO A 132 13.76 11.28 -12.93
C PRO A 132 12.54 10.36 -12.75
N LEU A 133 11.58 10.78 -11.93
CA LEU A 133 10.44 9.92 -11.59
C LEU A 133 9.64 9.50 -12.82
N GLU A 134 9.32 10.44 -13.71
CA GLU A 134 8.56 10.20 -14.95
C GLU A 134 9.24 9.15 -15.86
N THR A 135 10.56 9.25 -15.99
CA THR A 135 11.35 8.26 -16.76
C THR A 135 11.34 6.90 -16.06
N ALA A 136 11.48 6.86 -14.73
CA ALA A 136 11.46 5.62 -13.98
C ALA A 136 10.10 4.91 -14.07
N THR A 137 8.98 5.65 -13.97
CA THR A 137 7.63 5.10 -14.10
C THR A 137 7.39 4.52 -15.49
N ALA A 138 7.79 5.22 -16.56
CA ALA A 138 7.66 4.71 -17.92
C ALA A 138 8.43 3.40 -18.14
N TYR A 139 9.66 3.29 -17.62
CA TYR A 139 10.42 2.04 -17.70
C TYR A 139 9.81 0.93 -16.83
N TRP A 140 9.24 1.24 -15.67
CA TRP A 140 8.56 0.23 -14.85
C TRP A 140 7.31 -0.32 -15.53
N GLU A 141 6.51 0.52 -16.19
CA GLU A 141 5.39 0.05 -17.02
C GLU A 141 5.88 -0.89 -18.12
N LEU A 142 6.93 -0.49 -18.86
CA LEU A 142 7.52 -1.33 -19.89
C LEU A 142 8.08 -2.65 -19.33
N LEU A 143 8.74 -2.63 -18.17
CA LEU A 143 9.37 -3.82 -17.58
C LEU A 143 8.35 -4.77 -16.93
N PHE A 144 7.29 -4.28 -16.29
CA PHE A 144 6.35 -5.12 -15.55
C PHE A 144 5.12 -5.51 -16.36
N ASP A 145 4.68 -4.67 -17.29
CA ASP A 145 3.43 -4.90 -18.04
C ASP A 145 3.67 -5.44 -19.46
N SER A 146 4.93 -5.48 -19.93
CA SER A 146 5.27 -6.08 -21.23
C SER A 146 4.93 -7.57 -21.31
N PRO A 147 4.45 -8.07 -22.47
CA PRO A 147 4.27 -9.49 -22.73
C PRO A 147 5.55 -10.32 -22.56
N LEU A 148 6.72 -9.69 -22.74
CA LEU A 148 8.05 -10.32 -22.62
C LEU A 148 8.55 -10.39 -21.17
N SER A 149 7.83 -9.79 -20.23
CA SER A 149 8.24 -9.75 -18.82
C SER A 149 8.10 -11.10 -18.14
N ALA A 150 9.17 -11.54 -17.47
CA ALA A 150 9.14 -12.69 -16.56
C ALA A 150 8.52 -12.35 -15.20
N VAL A 151 8.52 -11.07 -14.82
CA VAL A 151 7.99 -10.60 -13.53
C VAL A 151 6.84 -9.66 -13.85
N LYS A 152 5.66 -10.23 -14.10
CA LYS A 152 4.44 -9.45 -14.22
C LYS A 152 4.00 -9.04 -12.83
N TRP A 153 4.26 -7.80 -12.44
CA TRP A 153 4.00 -7.32 -11.08
C TRP A 153 2.51 -7.00 -10.88
N THR A 154 1.69 -8.03 -11.03
CA THR A 154 0.25 -8.02 -10.88
C THR A 154 -0.21 -9.42 -10.47
N SER A 155 -1.25 -9.49 -9.67
CA SER A 155 -1.88 -10.74 -9.25
C SER A 155 -3.39 -10.69 -9.47
N PRO A 156 -4.12 -11.81 -9.38
CA PRO A 156 -5.57 -11.81 -9.58
C PRO A 156 -6.33 -10.81 -8.71
N ASN A 157 -5.81 -10.53 -7.51
CA ASN A 157 -6.45 -9.65 -6.53
C ASN A 157 -5.81 -8.26 -6.44
N THR A 158 -4.58 -8.08 -6.93
CA THR A 158 -3.82 -6.85 -6.69
C THR A 158 -3.01 -6.43 -7.92
N PRO A 159 -3.35 -5.27 -8.54
CA PRO A 159 -2.58 -4.70 -9.64
C PRO A 159 -1.38 -3.89 -9.08
N TRP A 160 -0.35 -4.59 -8.61
CA TRP A 160 0.76 -3.98 -7.88
C TRP A 160 1.53 -2.90 -8.65
N SER A 161 1.85 -3.14 -9.94
CA SER A 161 2.54 -2.17 -10.79
C SER A 161 1.76 -0.85 -10.89
N ALA A 162 0.45 -0.94 -11.18
CA ALA A 162 -0.43 0.22 -11.25
C ALA A 162 -0.52 0.97 -9.91
N TRP A 163 -0.64 0.24 -8.79
CA TRP A 163 -0.66 0.82 -7.45
C TRP A 163 0.65 1.52 -7.09
N TRP A 164 1.79 0.93 -7.46
CA TRP A 164 3.10 1.54 -7.26
C TRP A 164 3.24 2.87 -8.00
N ILE A 165 2.85 2.91 -9.28
CA ILE A 165 2.92 4.12 -10.10
C ILE A 165 1.95 5.19 -9.57
N GLU A 166 0.73 4.80 -9.19
CA GLU A 166 -0.25 5.71 -8.57
C GLU A 166 0.29 6.33 -7.28
N PHE A 167 0.83 5.51 -6.37
CA PHE A 167 1.45 5.98 -5.14
C PHE A 167 2.61 6.94 -5.40
N LEU A 168 3.52 6.58 -6.31
CA LEU A 168 4.67 7.41 -6.64
C LEU A 168 4.24 8.77 -7.16
N ASN A 169 3.26 8.82 -8.07
CA ASN A 169 2.76 10.08 -8.63
C ASN A 169 2.04 10.96 -7.59
N ALA A 170 1.38 10.35 -6.61
CA ALA A 170 0.66 11.07 -5.56
C ALA A 170 1.58 11.56 -4.43
N SER A 171 2.52 10.72 -3.99
CA SER A 171 3.23 10.89 -2.71
C SER A 171 4.74 11.11 -2.87
N TRP A 172 5.35 10.68 -3.98
CA TRP A 172 6.80 10.75 -4.17
C TRP A 172 7.20 11.91 -5.08
N LYS A 173 8.10 12.78 -4.60
CA LYS A 173 8.55 13.97 -5.34
C LYS A 173 10.03 13.98 -5.69
N LYS A 174 10.74 12.87 -5.43
CA LYS A 174 12.20 12.77 -5.59
C LYS A 174 12.55 11.90 -6.80
N SER A 175 13.80 11.98 -7.24
CA SER A 175 14.34 11.04 -8.22
C SER A 175 14.55 9.65 -7.62
N VAL A 176 14.61 8.65 -8.49
CA VAL A 176 14.82 7.24 -8.13
C VAL A 176 16.30 6.93 -8.17
N ASN A 177 16.88 6.53 -7.05
CA ASN A 177 18.27 6.09 -6.99
C ASN A 177 18.40 4.58 -7.30
N LYS A 178 19.64 4.10 -7.48
CA LYS A 178 19.90 2.69 -7.83
C LYS A 178 19.42 1.69 -6.78
N ASP A 179 19.50 2.08 -5.51
CA ASP A 179 19.11 1.23 -4.38
C ASP A 179 17.60 0.99 -4.37
N MET A 180 16.82 2.08 -4.39
CA MET A 180 15.37 2.05 -4.56
C MET A 180 14.97 1.23 -5.78
N TRP A 181 15.58 1.48 -6.94
CA TRP A 181 15.29 0.72 -8.17
C TRP A 181 15.46 -0.78 -7.96
N ASN A 182 16.57 -1.22 -7.37
CA ASN A 182 16.82 -2.65 -7.15
C ASN A 182 15.90 -3.27 -6.10
N GLU A 183 15.65 -2.56 -5.00
CA GLU A 183 14.76 -3.04 -3.94
C GLU A 183 13.30 -3.10 -4.42
N THR A 184 12.87 -2.24 -5.36
CA THR A 184 11.54 -2.35 -6.00
C THR A 184 11.36 -3.70 -6.71
N LEU A 185 12.38 -4.20 -7.44
CA LEU A 185 12.28 -5.52 -8.07
C LEU A 185 12.16 -6.64 -7.03
N LYS A 186 12.99 -6.59 -5.99
CA LYS A 186 12.97 -7.59 -4.91
C LYS A 186 11.62 -7.57 -4.20
N PHE A 187 11.09 -6.39 -3.89
CA PHE A 187 9.76 -6.22 -3.32
C PHE A 187 8.67 -6.76 -4.25
N ALA A 188 8.77 -6.51 -5.56
CA ALA A 188 7.86 -7.05 -6.55
C ALA A 188 7.86 -8.59 -6.57
N GLN A 189 9.04 -9.21 -6.58
CA GLN A 189 9.18 -10.66 -6.53
C GLN A 189 8.63 -11.27 -5.22
N LEU A 190 8.81 -10.60 -4.08
CA LEU A 190 8.31 -11.08 -2.80
C LEU A 190 6.78 -10.93 -2.68
N THR A 191 6.20 -9.81 -3.13
CA THR A 191 4.75 -9.59 -3.13
C THR A 191 3.98 -10.54 -4.05
N LEU A 192 4.60 -10.98 -5.16
CA LEU A 192 4.02 -12.02 -6.01
C LEU A 192 4.01 -13.41 -5.36
N ARG A 193 4.94 -13.68 -4.43
CA ARG A 193 4.99 -14.94 -3.67
C ARG A 193 4.07 -14.91 -2.44
N ASP A 194 3.98 -13.76 -1.78
CA ASP A 194 3.17 -13.53 -0.60
C ASP A 194 2.47 -12.17 -0.68
N GLU A 195 1.21 -12.20 -1.10
CA GLU A 195 0.39 -10.99 -1.18
C GLU A 195 0.16 -10.36 0.19
N THR A 196 0.23 -11.12 1.30
CA THR A 196 -0.03 -10.55 2.63
C THR A 196 1.09 -9.64 3.13
N MET A 197 2.24 -9.64 2.43
CA MET A 197 3.45 -8.89 2.79
C MET A 197 3.99 -9.29 4.18
N SER A 198 3.88 -10.57 4.55
CA SER A 198 4.37 -11.09 5.85
C SER A 198 5.89 -10.98 6.00
N PHE A 199 6.61 -10.89 4.88
CA PHE A 199 8.05 -10.67 4.83
C PHE A 199 8.48 -9.22 5.18
N TRP A 200 7.54 -8.28 5.24
CA TRP A 200 7.79 -6.87 5.54
C TRP A 200 7.44 -6.56 7.00
N ASN A 201 8.28 -5.76 7.65
CA ASN A 201 7.99 -5.10 8.93
C ASN A 201 8.71 -3.74 8.97
N GLU A 202 8.28 -2.85 9.87
CA GLU A 202 8.84 -1.49 10.01
C GLU A 202 10.32 -1.46 10.47
N GLU A 203 10.82 -2.58 11.00
CA GLU A 203 12.22 -2.72 11.43
C GLU A 203 13.14 -3.24 10.31
N SER A 204 12.57 -3.62 9.16
CA SER A 204 13.31 -4.14 8.03
C SER A 204 14.01 -3.01 7.27
N SER A 205 15.18 -3.29 6.70
CA SER A 205 16.02 -2.29 6.01
C SER A 205 15.54 -1.97 4.59
N TRP A 206 14.24 -1.81 4.38
CA TRP A 206 13.72 -1.36 3.09
C TRP A 206 13.95 0.16 2.90
N PRO A 207 14.06 0.64 1.66
CA PRO A 207 13.98 2.07 1.37
C PRO A 207 12.68 2.66 1.90
N SER A 208 12.74 3.85 2.51
CA SER A 208 11.56 4.48 3.15
C SER A 208 10.34 4.61 2.23
N VAL A 209 10.56 4.78 0.93
CA VAL A 209 9.50 4.83 -0.09
C VAL A 209 8.70 3.52 -0.19
N ILE A 210 9.34 2.37 0.06
CA ILE A 210 8.66 1.08 0.12
C ILE A 210 7.84 0.98 1.42
N ASP A 211 8.35 1.49 2.53
CA ASP A 211 7.59 1.52 3.80
C ASP A 211 6.36 2.43 3.69
N GLU A 212 6.53 3.61 3.11
CA GLU A 212 5.45 4.54 2.80
C GLU A 212 4.42 3.91 1.85
N PHE A 213 4.88 3.17 0.82
CA PHE A 213 3.99 2.44 -0.09
C PHE A 213 3.22 1.32 0.61
N VAL A 214 3.86 0.53 1.47
CA VAL A 214 3.17 -0.50 2.25
C VAL A 214 2.14 0.13 3.19
N GLY A 215 2.48 1.28 3.80
CA GLY A 215 1.53 2.10 4.57
C GLY A 215 0.33 2.52 3.73
N TRP A 216 0.58 3.10 2.55
CA TRP A 216 -0.45 3.54 1.61
C TRP A 216 -1.32 2.38 1.10
N ILE A 217 -0.74 1.23 0.80
CA ILE A 217 -1.50 0.03 0.44
C ILE A 217 -2.41 -0.37 1.60
N LYS A 218 -1.88 -0.39 2.83
CA LYS A 218 -2.67 -0.74 4.00
C LYS A 218 -3.81 0.25 4.21
N THR A 219 -3.60 1.55 4.08
CA THR A 219 -4.59 2.60 4.39
C THR A 219 -5.56 2.94 3.26
N GLU A 220 -5.11 2.97 2.00
CA GLU A 220 -5.91 3.47 0.88
C GLU A 220 -6.42 2.36 -0.05
N LYS A 221 -5.66 1.27 -0.24
CA LYS A 221 -6.03 0.21 -1.17
C LYS A 221 -6.66 -1.01 -0.51
N ARG A 222 -6.05 -1.50 0.57
CA ARG A 222 -6.52 -2.66 1.33
C ARG A 222 -7.46 -2.27 2.44
N GLU A 223 -7.26 -1.13 3.10
CA GLU A 223 -8.34 -0.50 3.87
C GLU A 223 -9.39 0.11 2.94
N GLY A 224 -9.07 0.42 1.66
CA GLY A 224 -10.08 0.73 0.63
C GLY A 224 -10.94 -0.46 0.17
N GLY A 225 -10.51 -1.71 0.44
CA GLY A 225 -11.26 -2.95 0.15
C GLY A 225 -11.63 -3.79 1.39
N THR A 226 -11.11 -3.43 2.56
CA THR A 226 -11.27 -4.16 3.84
C THR A 226 -11.26 -3.23 5.05
N THR A 227 -11.50 -1.94 4.84
CA THR A 227 -12.62 -1.35 5.55
C THR A 227 -13.81 -1.58 4.61
N PHE A 228 -14.59 -2.62 4.84
CA PHE A 228 -15.82 -2.27 5.53
C PHE A 228 -15.60 -1.13 6.54
N ASP A 229 -15.56 0.10 6.02
CA ASP A 229 -16.63 1.01 6.37
C ASP A 229 -17.93 0.27 5.98
N LEU A 230 -18.29 -0.74 6.78
CA LEU A 230 -19.65 -0.79 7.26
C LEU A 230 -19.80 0.60 7.82
N GLN A 231 -20.33 1.52 7.02
CA GLN A 231 -20.84 2.79 7.49
C GLN A 231 -21.43 2.44 8.84
N MET A 232 -20.79 2.90 9.92
CA MET A 232 -21.29 2.67 11.28
C MET A 232 -22.74 3.07 11.18
N VAL A 233 -23.65 2.10 11.20
CA VAL A 233 -24.94 2.36 10.56
C VAL A 233 -25.55 3.50 11.33
N ALA A 234 -25.73 4.64 10.65
CA ALA A 234 -26.11 5.84 11.34
C ALA A 234 -27.38 5.54 12.13
N ALA A 235 -27.44 6.00 13.37
CA ALA A 235 -28.63 5.79 14.18
C ALA A 235 -29.86 6.22 13.39
N LYS A 236 -30.97 5.50 13.56
CA LYS A 236 -32.25 5.96 13.00
C LYS A 236 -32.48 7.42 13.40
N LYS A 237 -32.87 8.26 12.44
CA LYS A 237 -33.20 9.66 12.69
C LYS A 237 -34.15 9.75 13.89
N HIS A 238 -33.77 10.52 14.91
CA HIS A 238 -34.56 10.67 16.13
C HIS A 238 -34.82 12.14 16.43
N VAL A 239 -35.91 12.40 17.15
CA VAL A 239 -36.24 13.73 17.66
C VAL A 239 -35.15 14.18 18.64
N PRO A 240 -34.75 15.46 18.66
CA PRO A 240 -33.79 15.98 19.63
C PRO A 240 -34.12 15.59 21.07
N ILE A 241 -33.09 15.23 21.84
CA ILE A 241 -33.26 14.79 23.23
C ILE A 241 -33.57 16.00 24.12
N VAL A 242 -34.85 16.22 24.39
CA VAL A 242 -35.30 17.27 25.31
C VAL A 242 -35.46 16.71 26.73
N LYS A 243 -34.71 17.28 27.67
CA LYS A 243 -34.89 17.03 29.12
C LYS A 243 -35.90 18.05 29.66
N LYS A 244 -37.07 17.56 30.11
CA LYS A 244 -38.12 18.42 30.69
C LYS A 244 -37.68 19.14 31.96
N HIS A 245 -36.82 18.50 32.74
CA HIS A 245 -36.23 19.04 33.95
C HIS A 245 -34.73 18.71 33.94
N THR A 246 -33.90 19.74 34.05
CA THR A 246 -32.42 19.62 34.05
C THR A 246 -31.83 19.68 35.45
N LYS A 247 -32.55 20.27 36.42
CA LYS A 247 -32.12 20.36 37.81
C LYS A 247 -32.07 18.97 38.45
N ARG A 248 -30.98 18.67 39.16
CA ARG A 248 -30.85 17.45 39.95
C ARG A 248 -31.70 17.54 41.21
N PHE A 249 -32.22 16.40 41.66
CA PHE A 249 -32.87 16.30 42.95
C PHE A 249 -31.80 16.11 44.02
N ASN A 250 -31.60 17.11 44.86
CA ASN A 250 -30.61 17.03 45.92
C ASN A 250 -31.21 16.41 47.19
N ARG A 251 -30.36 15.83 48.03
CA ARG A 251 -30.77 15.32 49.34
C ARG A 251 -31.25 16.47 50.22
N HIS A 252 -32.26 16.21 51.05
CA HIS A 252 -32.70 17.19 52.06
C HIS A 252 -31.51 17.55 52.98
N GLN A 253 -31.26 18.86 53.14
CA GLN A 253 -30.19 19.47 53.95
C GLN A 253 -28.76 19.28 53.45
N SER A 254 -28.53 18.76 52.23
CA SER A 254 -27.17 18.72 51.66
C SER A 254 -26.58 20.10 51.38
N ASP A 255 -27.44 21.10 51.22
CA ASP A 255 -27.08 22.51 51.10
C ASP A 255 -26.65 23.13 52.43
N ARG A 256 -27.06 22.53 53.56
CA ARG A 256 -26.85 23.06 54.91
C ARG A 256 -25.71 22.37 55.65
N PHE A 257 -25.54 21.07 55.46
CA PHE A 257 -24.54 20.27 56.17
C PHE A 257 -23.50 19.70 55.21
N LYS A 258 -22.23 20.07 55.41
CA LYS A 258 -21.10 19.58 54.60
C LYS A 258 -20.94 18.05 54.63
N CYS A 259 -21.41 17.38 55.68
CA CYS A 259 -21.37 15.93 55.81
C CYS A 259 -22.47 15.20 55.03
N VAL A 260 -23.37 15.92 54.36
CA VAL A 260 -24.50 15.35 53.62
C VAL A 260 -24.30 15.62 52.13
N ASP A 261 -23.91 14.59 51.39
CA ASP A 261 -23.76 14.69 49.95
C ASP A 261 -25.08 15.05 49.24
N PRO A 262 -25.03 15.79 48.12
CA PRO A 262 -26.20 16.19 47.34
C PRO A 262 -26.87 15.03 46.56
N SER A 263 -26.57 13.76 46.87
CA SER A 263 -27.16 12.59 46.22
C SER A 263 -28.57 12.30 46.73
N TRP A 264 -29.57 12.33 45.82
CA TRP A 264 -30.98 12.12 46.15
C TRP A 264 -31.20 10.90 47.05
N ARG A 265 -31.89 11.11 48.18
CA ARG A 265 -32.47 10.05 49.00
C ARG A 265 -33.87 10.45 49.43
N LYS A 266 -34.82 9.52 49.35
CA LYS A 266 -36.21 9.75 49.75
C LYS A 266 -36.25 10.16 51.24
N PRO A 267 -36.73 11.36 51.60
CA PRO A 267 -36.82 11.79 52.98
C PRO A 267 -37.75 10.86 53.80
N LYS A 268 -37.35 10.57 55.03
CA LYS A 268 -38.07 9.69 55.99
C LYS A 268 -38.55 10.52 57.20
N GLY A 269 -39.41 9.94 58.04
CA GLY A 269 -39.92 10.54 59.29
C GLY A 269 -41.31 11.17 59.18
N ILE A 270 -42.05 11.21 60.28
CA ILE A 270 -43.43 11.72 60.33
C ILE A 270 -43.49 13.26 60.21
N ASP A 271 -42.53 13.98 60.80
CA ASP A 271 -42.50 15.45 60.82
C ASP A 271 -41.70 16.09 59.68
N ASN A 272 -41.12 15.29 58.78
CA ASN A 272 -40.26 15.81 57.73
C ASN A 272 -41.06 16.63 56.69
N ARG A 273 -40.80 17.95 56.65
CA ARG A 273 -41.51 18.91 55.80
C ARG A 273 -41.37 18.64 54.29
N VAL A 274 -40.22 18.12 53.84
CA VAL A 274 -40.03 17.72 52.43
C VAL A 274 -40.85 16.48 52.09
N ARG A 275 -40.84 15.44 52.95
CA ARG A 275 -41.67 14.24 52.77
C ARG A 275 -43.16 14.58 52.71
N ARG A 276 -43.61 15.48 53.59
CA ARG A 276 -44.99 15.98 53.65
C ARG A 276 -45.31 17.00 52.55
N ARG A 277 -44.33 17.38 51.72
CA ARG A 277 -44.46 18.28 50.55
C ARG A 277 -45.00 19.67 50.90
N PHE A 278 -44.54 20.23 52.01
CA PHE A 278 -44.92 21.60 52.40
C PHE A 278 -44.40 22.62 51.37
N LYS A 279 -45.14 23.72 51.18
CA LYS A 279 -44.76 24.80 50.25
C LYS A 279 -43.38 25.38 50.62
N GLY A 280 -42.58 25.71 49.61
CA GLY A 280 -41.23 26.28 49.77
C GLY A 280 -40.11 25.26 50.05
N GLN A 281 -40.44 23.96 50.14
CA GLN A 281 -39.46 22.90 50.33
C GLN A 281 -38.93 22.34 49.00
N ALA A 282 -37.79 21.63 49.06
CA ALA A 282 -37.19 20.99 47.89
C ALA A 282 -38.17 20.05 47.17
N ALA A 283 -38.15 20.07 45.83
CA ALA A 283 -39.00 19.19 45.03
C ALA A 283 -38.60 17.72 45.19
N MET A 284 -39.59 16.83 45.22
CA MET A 284 -39.37 15.38 45.20
C MET A 284 -39.63 14.80 43.80
N PRO A 285 -38.90 13.75 43.36
CA PRO A 285 -39.27 12.97 42.19
C PRO A 285 -40.68 12.41 42.33
N LYS A 286 -41.52 12.69 41.34
CA LYS A 286 -42.87 12.15 41.15
C LYS A 286 -43.13 11.89 39.67
N ILE A 287 -44.21 11.17 39.38
CA ILE A 287 -44.71 10.98 38.01
C ILE A 287 -44.89 12.36 37.36
N GLY A 288 -44.27 12.57 36.20
CA GLY A 288 -44.21 13.87 35.50
C GLY A 288 -42.79 14.41 35.27
N TYR A 289 -41.82 14.08 36.15
CA TYR A 289 -40.43 14.53 36.01
C TYR A 289 -39.60 13.72 34.97
N GLY A 290 -40.20 12.72 34.33
CA GLY A 290 -39.53 11.89 33.33
C GLY A 290 -39.18 12.66 32.06
N SER A 291 -38.11 12.25 31.38
CA SER A 291 -37.78 12.72 30.02
C SER A 291 -38.86 12.30 29.01
N ASN A 292 -38.88 12.93 27.84
CA ASN A 292 -39.78 12.56 26.74
C ASN A 292 -39.74 11.04 26.50
N ARG A 293 -40.92 10.40 26.42
CA ARG A 293 -41.04 8.95 26.24
C ARG A 293 -40.35 8.47 24.96
N LYS A 294 -40.43 9.27 23.87
CA LYS A 294 -39.83 8.93 22.57
C LYS A 294 -38.29 8.87 22.60
N THR A 295 -37.66 9.66 23.45
CA THR A 295 -36.18 9.77 23.55
C THR A 295 -35.61 9.19 24.84
N ARG A 296 -36.45 8.48 25.61
CA ARG A 296 -36.03 7.86 26.86
C ARG A 296 -34.97 6.79 26.59
N HIS A 297 -33.88 6.81 27.36
CA HIS A 297 -32.73 5.89 27.23
C HIS A 297 -31.94 6.03 25.92
N LEU A 298 -32.21 7.04 25.08
CA LEU A 298 -31.35 7.34 23.94
C LEU A 298 -30.09 8.10 24.39
N MET A 299 -28.98 7.74 23.76
CA MET A 299 -27.71 8.47 23.83
C MET A 299 -27.74 9.66 22.85
N PRO A 300 -26.86 10.66 23.01
CA PRO A 300 -26.73 11.75 22.04
C PRO A 300 -26.43 11.29 20.61
N SER A 301 -25.81 10.11 20.46
CA SER A 301 -25.56 9.44 19.18
C SER A 301 -26.80 8.79 18.54
N GLY A 302 -27.96 8.86 19.19
CA GLY A 302 -29.22 8.27 18.71
C GLY A 302 -29.43 6.78 18.98
N HIS A 303 -28.45 6.10 19.61
CA HIS A 303 -28.55 4.68 19.95
C HIS A 303 -29.03 4.48 21.40
N LYS A 304 -29.58 3.30 21.71
CA LYS A 304 -29.76 2.79 23.08
C LYS A 304 -28.57 1.91 23.46
N ALA A 305 -28.06 2.04 24.69
CA ALA A 305 -27.01 1.15 25.14
C ALA A 305 -27.55 -0.28 25.36
N PHE A 306 -26.82 -1.28 24.86
CA PHE A 306 -27.06 -2.70 25.09
C PHE A 306 -25.81 -3.31 25.72
N LEU A 307 -25.96 -3.84 26.95
CA LEU A 307 -24.84 -4.39 27.71
C LEU A 307 -24.45 -5.77 27.15
N VAL A 308 -23.16 -5.94 26.80
CA VAL A 308 -22.60 -7.15 26.18
C VAL A 308 -21.51 -7.75 27.06
N ASN A 309 -21.56 -9.06 27.27
CA ASN A 309 -20.59 -9.84 28.05
C ASN A 309 -19.72 -10.79 27.19
N ASN A 310 -20.19 -11.15 25.99
CA ASN A 310 -19.52 -12.11 25.10
C ASN A 310 -19.78 -11.77 23.62
N THR A 311 -19.11 -12.47 22.70
CA THR A 311 -19.23 -12.24 21.24
C THR A 311 -20.61 -12.60 20.69
N ARG A 312 -21.27 -13.64 21.22
CA ARG A 312 -22.61 -14.07 20.77
C ARG A 312 -23.68 -13.01 21.05
N GLU A 313 -23.56 -12.29 22.15
CA GLU A 313 -24.44 -11.17 22.49
C GLU A 313 -24.28 -9.98 21.51
N VAL A 314 -23.13 -9.85 20.83
CA VAL A 314 -22.94 -8.87 19.75
C VAL A 314 -23.71 -9.29 18.50
N ASP A 315 -23.79 -10.59 18.20
CA ASP A 315 -24.51 -11.11 17.03
C ASP A 315 -26.01 -10.78 17.08
N LEU A 316 -26.60 -10.70 18.28
CA LEU A 316 -27.99 -10.25 18.47
C LEU A 316 -28.24 -8.82 17.95
N LEU A 317 -27.19 -8.01 17.83
CA LEU A 317 -27.27 -6.64 17.34
C LEU A 317 -27.17 -6.52 15.81
N LEU A 318 -26.94 -7.62 15.09
CA LEU A 318 -26.86 -7.62 13.62
C LEU A 318 -28.10 -6.99 12.97
N MET A 319 -29.31 -7.37 13.43
CA MET A 319 -30.57 -6.81 12.92
C MET A 319 -30.99 -5.50 13.60
N HIS A 320 -30.23 -5.03 14.59
CA HIS A 320 -30.60 -3.93 15.48
C HIS A 320 -29.52 -2.84 15.61
N ASN A 321 -28.50 -2.88 14.76
CA ASN A 321 -27.32 -2.00 14.78
C ASN A 321 -27.65 -0.50 14.65
N GLN A 322 -28.77 -0.13 14.01
CA GLN A 322 -29.24 1.27 13.92
C GLN A 322 -29.93 1.80 15.19
N THR A 323 -30.36 0.90 16.08
CA THR A 323 -31.16 1.27 17.27
C THR A 323 -30.35 1.12 18.54
N TYR A 324 -29.43 0.14 18.57
CA TYR A 324 -28.65 -0.20 19.76
C TYR A 324 -27.16 -0.11 19.47
N ALA A 325 -26.42 0.36 20.48
CA ALA A 325 -24.97 0.35 20.53
C ALA A 325 -24.53 -0.64 21.61
N ALA A 326 -23.49 -1.42 21.33
CA ALA A 326 -22.91 -2.34 22.29
C ALA A 326 -22.12 -1.58 23.37
N GLU A 327 -22.37 -1.88 24.63
CA GLU A 327 -21.58 -1.44 25.77
C GLU A 327 -20.97 -2.67 26.44
N ILE A 328 -19.64 -2.77 26.43
CA ILE A 328 -18.97 -3.98 26.93
C ILE A 328 -18.92 -3.93 28.46
N SER A 329 -19.44 -4.96 29.12
CA SER A 329 -19.46 -5.07 30.58
C SER A 329 -18.07 -4.90 31.20
N HIS A 330 -18.02 -4.24 32.36
CA HIS A 330 -16.78 -3.99 33.09
C HIS A 330 -16.06 -5.28 33.50
N ALA A 331 -16.79 -6.39 33.67
CA ALA A 331 -16.24 -7.68 34.08
C ALA A 331 -15.45 -8.41 32.96
N VAL A 332 -15.59 -7.97 31.69
CA VAL A 332 -14.93 -8.62 30.56
C VAL A 332 -13.43 -8.30 30.53
N SER A 333 -12.60 -9.34 30.38
CA SER A 333 -11.14 -9.24 30.30
C SER A 333 -10.66 -8.60 28.99
N ALA A 334 -9.46 -8.01 28.98
CA ALA A 334 -8.92 -7.29 27.82
C ALA A 334 -8.90 -8.14 26.53
N ARG A 335 -8.47 -9.40 26.62
CA ARG A 335 -8.45 -10.35 25.49
C ARG A 335 -9.84 -10.54 24.87
N LYS A 336 -10.86 -10.83 25.69
CA LYS A 336 -12.25 -10.98 25.22
C LYS A 336 -12.83 -9.66 24.69
N ARG A 337 -12.39 -8.52 25.21
CA ARG A 337 -12.79 -7.20 24.68
C ARG A 337 -12.30 -7.02 23.25
N ILE A 338 -11.07 -7.43 22.93
CA ILE A 338 -10.53 -7.38 21.56
C ILE A 338 -11.41 -8.22 20.63
N GLU A 339 -11.73 -9.45 21.01
CA GLU A 339 -12.62 -10.34 20.23
C GLU A 339 -14.01 -9.72 19.99
N ILE A 340 -14.62 -9.16 21.05
CA ILE A 340 -15.92 -8.47 20.97
C ILE A 340 -15.85 -7.25 20.05
N ILE A 341 -14.78 -6.47 20.11
CA ILE A 341 -14.58 -5.29 19.26
C ILE A 341 -14.41 -5.71 17.81
N THR A 342 -13.58 -6.72 17.53
CA THR A 342 -13.40 -7.26 16.18
C THR A 342 -14.72 -7.77 15.62
N ARG A 343 -15.51 -8.50 16.42
CA ARG A 343 -16.84 -8.98 16.00
C ARG A 343 -17.83 -7.83 15.78
N ALA A 344 -17.85 -6.83 16.65
CA ALA A 344 -18.72 -5.66 16.49
C ALA A 344 -18.39 -4.86 15.23
N LYS A 345 -17.09 -4.74 14.89
CA LYS A 345 -16.64 -4.14 13.64
C LYS A 345 -17.15 -4.92 12.43
N GLN A 346 -17.08 -6.26 12.43
CA GLN A 346 -17.62 -7.10 11.35
C GLN A 346 -19.13 -6.95 11.15
N LEU A 347 -19.89 -6.59 12.19
CA LEU A 347 -21.34 -6.45 12.14
C LEU A 347 -21.81 -4.98 11.99
N GLY A 348 -20.88 -4.03 11.94
CA GLY A 348 -21.19 -2.60 11.85
C GLY A 348 -21.88 -2.04 13.10
N VAL A 349 -21.65 -2.68 14.25
CA VAL A 349 -22.27 -2.30 15.53
C VAL A 349 -21.39 -1.28 16.25
N LYS A 350 -21.98 -0.13 16.62
CA LYS A 350 -21.29 0.89 17.40
C LYS A 350 -20.98 0.39 18.81
N VAL A 351 -19.71 0.47 19.23
CA VAL A 351 -19.28 0.15 20.59
C VAL A 351 -19.01 1.43 21.39
N THR A 352 -19.67 1.61 22.54
CA THR A 352 -19.59 2.86 23.33
C THR A 352 -18.27 3.01 24.08
N ASN A 353 -17.70 1.90 24.59
CA ASN A 353 -16.52 1.89 25.45
C ASN A 353 -15.36 1.07 24.87
N GLY A 354 -15.22 1.04 23.53
CA GLY A 354 -14.26 0.18 22.83
C GLY A 354 -12.79 0.35 23.24
N LYS A 355 -12.39 1.53 23.74
CA LYS A 355 -11.00 1.80 24.15
C LYS A 355 -10.65 1.38 25.59
N ALA A 356 -11.63 1.02 26.42
CA ALA A 356 -11.36 0.71 27.83
C ALA A 356 -10.60 -0.62 27.99
N LYS A 357 -9.59 -0.66 28.89
CA LYS A 357 -8.74 -1.82 29.21
C LYS A 357 -7.88 -2.39 28.07
N VAL A 358 -7.84 -1.75 26.90
CA VAL A 358 -7.11 -2.22 25.70
C VAL A 358 -6.01 -1.23 25.27
N LYS A 359 -5.88 -0.07 25.94
CA LYS A 359 -4.78 0.86 25.71
C LYS A 359 -3.56 0.40 26.51
N THR A 360 -2.43 0.18 25.84
CA THR A 360 -1.11 0.13 26.45
C THR A 360 -0.69 1.57 26.74
N GLU A 361 -0.16 1.85 27.94
CA GLU A 361 0.43 3.16 28.24
C GLU A 361 1.58 3.41 27.25
N SER A 362 1.56 4.59 26.62
CA SER A 362 2.57 5.02 25.64
C SER A 362 3.65 5.83 26.32
#